data_AF-G9KQN2-F1
#
_entry.id   AF-G9KQN2-F1
#
_cell.length_a   1.000
_cell.length_b   1.000
_cell.length_c   1.000
_cell.angle_alpha   90.00
_cell.angle_beta   90.00
_cell.angle_gamma   90.00
#
_symmetry.space_group_name_H-M   'P 1'
#
loop_
_entity.id
_entity.type
_entity.pdbx_description
1 polymer ?
#
loop_
_entity_poly.entity_id
_entity_poly.type
_entity_poly.pdbx_seq_one_letter_code
_entity_poly.pdbx_strand_id
1 'polypeptide(L)'
;VYRFVVKDSEENIVFEDNLQSRSGIPIIKGGTVVKLIERLTYHMYADPNFVRTFLTTYRSFCKPQELLSLLIERFEIPEPEPTEADKLAIEKGEQPV
;
A
#
# COMPACT_ATOMS: atom_id res chain seq x y z
N VAL A 1 7.67 -13.12 0.65
CA VAL A 1 7.80 -11.96 1.57
C VAL A 1 7.20 -10.75 0.87
N TYR A 2 6.13 -10.18 1.39
CA TYR A 2 5.38 -9.08 0.74
C TYR A 2 6.03 -7.73 1.08
N ARG A 3 6.66 -7.06 0.10
CA ARG A 3 7.54 -5.89 0.40
C ARG A 3 6.80 -4.66 0.91
N PHE A 4 5.48 -4.57 0.73
CA PHE A 4 4.68 -3.43 1.17
C PHE A 4 4.26 -3.51 2.65
N VAL A 5 4.76 -4.48 3.44
CA VAL A 5 4.58 -4.49 4.91
C VAL A 5 5.68 -3.76 5.68
N VAL A 6 6.74 -3.30 5.00
CA VAL A 6 7.84 -2.57 5.66
C VAL A 6 7.27 -1.33 6.34
N LYS A 7 7.58 -1.12 7.62
CA LYS A 7 7.04 0.02 8.40
C LYS A 7 7.51 1.36 7.82
N ASP A 8 6.67 2.37 7.95
CA ASP A 8 7.04 3.76 7.64
C ASP A 8 8.22 4.20 8.53
N SER A 9 9.15 4.92 7.93
CA SER A 9 10.26 5.59 8.60
C SER A 9 10.71 6.78 7.76
N GLU A 10 11.47 7.70 8.36
CA GLU A 10 12.02 8.88 7.67
C GLU A 10 12.91 8.51 6.47
N GLU A 11 13.45 7.28 6.44
CA GLU A 11 14.29 6.79 5.35
C GLU A 11 13.47 6.38 4.11
N ASN A 12 12.19 6.03 4.27
CA ASN A 12 11.40 5.42 3.20
C ASN A 12 10.16 6.22 2.77
N ILE A 13 9.65 7.10 3.63
CA ILE A 13 8.55 8.01 3.33
C ILE A 13 8.62 9.27 4.22
N VAL A 14 8.33 10.42 3.62
CA VAL A 14 8.30 11.72 4.29
C VAL A 14 6.96 12.40 3.99
N PHE A 15 6.29 12.87 5.02
CA PHE A 15 5.04 13.62 4.92
C PHE A 15 5.29 15.13 5.06
N GLU A 16 4.36 15.95 4.58
CA GLU A 16 4.41 17.39 4.83
C GLU A 16 3.79 17.73 6.20
N ASP A 17 4.56 18.41 7.05
CA ASP A 17 4.16 18.76 8.42
C ASP A 17 3.13 19.91 8.45
N ASN A 18 3.12 20.76 7.41
CA ASN A 18 2.37 22.03 7.39
C ASN A 18 1.13 22.01 6.48
N LEU A 19 0.88 20.90 5.79
CA LEU A 19 -0.22 20.78 4.82
C LEU A 19 -1.03 19.53 5.15
N GLN A 20 -2.05 19.69 5.99
CA GLN A 20 -3.13 18.71 6.05
C GLN A 20 -4.06 18.97 4.86
N SER A 21 -4.33 17.91 4.10
CA SER A 21 -5.39 18.01 3.09
C SER A 21 -6.71 18.37 3.79
N ARG A 22 -7.63 19.01 3.06
CA ARG A 22 -8.98 19.33 3.60
C ARG A 22 -9.72 18.06 4.09
N SER A 23 -9.31 16.89 3.62
CA SER A 23 -9.87 15.58 3.95
C SER A 23 -9.18 14.88 5.13
N GLY A 24 -8.16 15.50 5.77
CA GLY A 24 -7.39 14.86 6.85
C GLY A 24 -6.46 13.73 6.38
N ILE A 25 -6.32 13.55 5.07
CA ILE A 25 -5.40 12.59 4.45
C ILE A 25 -3.97 13.17 4.50
N PRO A 26 -2.95 12.38 4.93
CA PRO A 26 -1.56 12.81 4.93
C PRO A 26 -1.06 13.15 3.53
N ILE A 27 -0.37 14.30 3.40
CA ILE A 27 0.26 14.70 2.14
C ILE A 27 1.70 14.20 2.11
N ILE A 28 2.06 13.51 1.03
CA ILE A 28 3.39 12.92 0.86
C ILE A 28 4.31 13.95 0.23
N LYS A 29 5.43 14.24 0.91
CA LYS A 29 6.51 15.08 0.41
C LYS A 29 7.46 14.31 -0.52
N GLY A 30 7.74 13.06 -0.15
CA GLY A 30 8.61 12.17 -0.91
C GLY A 30 8.64 10.76 -0.30
N GLY A 31 9.22 9.82 -1.02
CA GLY A 31 9.37 8.44 -0.54
C GLY A 31 9.90 7.53 -1.63
N THR A 32 10.22 6.29 -1.24
CA THR A 32 10.60 5.24 -2.18
C THR A 32 9.42 4.87 -3.09
N VAL A 33 9.70 4.36 -4.30
CA VAL A 33 8.64 3.94 -5.25
C VAL A 33 7.68 2.93 -4.60
N VAL A 34 8.19 2.02 -3.76
CA VAL A 34 7.38 1.04 -3.02
C VAL A 34 6.39 1.73 -2.10
N LYS A 35 6.84 2.71 -1.30
CA LYS A 35 5.98 3.47 -0.38
C LYS A 35 4.98 4.37 -1.09
N LEU A 36 5.36 4.94 -2.24
CA LEU A 36 4.42 5.70 -3.07
C LEU A 36 3.30 4.82 -3.63
N ILE A 37 3.61 3.60 -4.07
CA ILE A 37 2.60 2.64 -4.56
C ILE A 37 1.72 2.11 -3.43
N GLU A 38 2.30 1.88 -2.24
CA GLU A 38 1.54 1.53 -1.04
C GLU A 38 0.50 2.61 -0.72
N ARG A 39 0.90 3.89 -0.73
CA ARG A 39 0.01 5.02 -0.48
C ARG A 39 -0.98 5.30 -1.63
N LEU A 40 -0.61 4.95 -2.86
CA LEU A 40 -1.50 4.99 -4.03
C LEU A 40 -2.69 4.05 -3.88
N THR A 41 -2.48 2.93 -3.19
CA THR A 41 -3.45 1.84 -2.99
C THR A 41 -3.63 1.54 -1.50
N TYR A 42 -3.73 2.61 -0.70
CA TYR A 42 -3.79 2.46 0.75
C TYR A 42 -5.16 1.93 1.18
N HIS A 43 -5.17 1.01 2.15
CA HIS A 43 -6.39 0.31 2.56
C HIS A 43 -7.32 1.17 3.43
N MET A 44 -6.79 2.20 4.12
CA MET A 44 -7.58 3.03 5.03
C MET A 44 -8.30 4.19 4.35
N TYR A 45 -7.78 4.68 3.22
CA TYR A 45 -8.34 5.82 2.52
C TYR A 45 -7.91 5.82 1.04
N ALA A 46 -8.72 6.43 0.19
CA ALA A 46 -8.39 6.70 -1.19
C ALA A 46 -8.11 8.19 -1.40
N ASP A 47 -7.09 8.50 -2.19
CA ASP A 47 -6.79 9.88 -2.61
C ASP A 47 -6.77 9.99 -4.15
N PRO A 48 -7.90 10.36 -4.77
CA PRO A 48 -7.98 10.56 -6.23
C PRO A 48 -7.01 11.62 -6.77
N ASN A 49 -6.64 12.62 -5.96
CA ASN A 49 -5.68 13.65 -6.38
C ASN A 49 -4.27 13.08 -6.43
N PHE A 50 -3.91 12.23 -5.47
CA PHE A 50 -2.64 11.51 -5.49
C PHE A 50 -2.58 10.54 -6.68
N VAL A 51 -3.65 9.79 -6.97
CA VAL A 51 -3.72 8.91 -8.15
C VAL A 51 -3.46 9.68 -9.44
N ARG A 52 -4.15 10.81 -9.64
CA ARG A 52 -3.96 11.67 -10.82
C ARG A 52 -2.52 12.18 -10.91
N THR A 53 -2.01 12.73 -9.82
CA THR A 53 -0.66 13.29 -9.76
C THR A 53 0.37 12.22 -10.08
N PHE A 54 0.31 11.07 -9.40
CA PHE A 54 1.22 9.96 -9.59
C PHE A 54 1.22 9.43 -11.03
N LEU A 55 0.06 9.11 -11.61
CA LEU A 55 -0.02 8.58 -12.98
C LEU A 55 0.43 9.57 -14.06
N THR A 56 0.32 10.88 -13.77
CA THR A 56 0.81 11.93 -14.66
C THR A 56 2.33 12.04 -14.61
N THR A 57 2.95 11.92 -13.43
CA THR A 57 4.36 12.29 -13.23
C THR A 57 5.31 11.12 -12.99
N TYR A 58 4.83 9.90 -12.73
CA TYR A 58 5.70 8.77 -12.31
C TYR A 58 6.85 8.45 -13.26
N ARG A 59 6.69 8.76 -14.56
CA ARG A 59 7.68 8.47 -15.60
C ARG A 59 9.02 9.19 -15.39
N SER A 60 9.07 10.21 -14.53
CA SER A 60 10.32 10.88 -14.15
C SER A 60 11.18 10.04 -13.20
N PHE A 61 10.61 9.05 -12.50
CA PHE A 61 11.30 8.27 -11.47
C PHE A 61 11.05 6.76 -11.53
N CYS A 62 10.11 6.28 -12.36
CA CYS A 62 9.77 4.87 -12.50
C CYS A 62 9.34 4.54 -13.94
N LYS A 63 9.80 3.42 -14.49
CA LYS A 63 9.42 3.00 -15.85
C LYS A 63 8.00 2.42 -15.87
N PRO A 64 7.24 2.55 -16.97
CA PRO A 64 5.88 1.98 -17.05
C PRO A 64 5.80 0.48 -16.76
N GLN A 65 6.78 -0.29 -17.24
CA GLN A 65 6.85 -1.74 -17.00
C GLN A 65 7.12 -2.06 -15.52
N GLU A 66 8.03 -1.31 -14.89
CA GLU A 66 8.35 -1.46 -13.48
C GLU A 66 7.15 -1.09 -12.59
N LEU A 67 6.44 0.00 -12.93
CA LEU A 67 5.19 0.37 -12.25
C LEU A 67 4.16 -0.75 -12.33
N LEU A 68 3.92 -1.30 -13.52
CA LEU A 68 2.96 -2.39 -13.71
C LEU A 68 3.35 -3.61 -12.88
N SER A 69 4.61 -4.03 -12.91
CA SER A 69 5.10 -5.15 -12.10
C SER A 69 4.89 -4.92 -10.60
N LEU A 70 5.18 -3.71 -10.10
CA LEU A 70 4.98 -3.38 -8.69
C LEU A 70 3.49 -3.32 -8.30
N LEU A 71 2.60 -2.89 -9.19
CA LEU A 71 1.16 -2.92 -8.96
C LEU A 71 0.60 -4.34 -8.93
N ILE A 72 1.10 -5.23 -9.80
CA ILE A 72 0.75 -6.66 -9.76
C ILE A 72 1.21 -7.28 -8.44
N GLU A 73 2.46 -7.03 -8.03
CA GLU A 73 2.95 -7.50 -6.72
C GLU A 73 2.13 -6.94 -5.56
N ARG A 74 1.71 -5.67 -5.64
CA ARG A 74 0.85 -5.03 -4.63
C ARG A 74 -0.51 -5.72 -4.53
N PHE A 75 -1.06 -6.19 -5.65
CA PHE A 75 -2.34 -6.88 -5.73
C PHE A 75 -2.29 -8.29 -5.16
N GLU A 76 -1.17 -9.01 -5.36
CA GLU A 76 -0.96 -10.38 -4.87
C GLU A 76 -0.54 -10.40 -3.39
N ILE A 77 -1.45 -9.98 -2.51
CA ILE A 77 -1.26 -10.04 -1.06
C ILE A 77 -1.34 -11.51 -0.60
N PRO A 78 -0.30 -12.06 0.06
CA PRO A 78 -0.37 -13.41 0.59
C PRO A 78 -1.39 -13.49 1.74
N GLU A 79 -2.24 -14.52 1.71
CA GLU A 79 -3.15 -14.81 2.82
C GLU A 79 -2.34 -15.20 4.08
N PRO A 80 -2.81 -14.81 5.27
CA PRO A 80 -2.20 -15.27 6.51
C PRO A 80 -2.36 -16.78 6.66
N GLU A 81 -1.40 -17.43 7.33
CA GLU A 81 -1.57 -18.82 7.73
C GLU A 81 -2.79 -18.95 8.65
N PRO A 82 -3.65 -19.98 8.45
CA PRO A 82 -4.79 -20.21 9.32
C PRO A 82 -4.36 -20.29 10.78
N THR A 83 -5.06 -19.57 11.63
CA THR A 83 -4.84 -19.69 13.07
C THR A 83 -5.26 -21.07 13.57
N GLU A 84 -4.81 -21.47 14.76
CA GLU A 84 -5.27 -22.72 15.36
C GLU A 84 -6.80 -22.74 15.56
N ALA A 85 -7.42 -21.57 15.79
CA ALA A 85 -8.86 -21.44 15.85
C ALA A 85 -9.52 -21.74 14.51
N ASP A 86 -8.95 -21.24 13.40
CA ASP A 86 -9.45 -21.48 12.04
C ASP A 86 -9.36 -22.96 11.68
N LYS A 87 -8.24 -23.61 12.02
CA LYS A 87 -8.06 -25.06 11.80
C LYS A 87 -9.11 -25.87 12.54
N LEU A 88 -9.37 -25.55 13.81
CA LEU A 88 -10.38 -26.22 14.62
C LEU A 88 -11.81 -25.98 14.10
N ALA A 89 -12.11 -24.79 13.56
CA ALA A 89 -13.39 -24.50 12.93
C ALA A 89 -13.59 -25.35 11.67
N ILE A 90 -12.56 -25.44 10.82
CA ILE A 90 -12.58 -26.26 9.60
C ILE A 90 -12.80 -27.75 9.91
N GLU A 91 -12.10 -28.30 10.92
CA GLU A 91 -12.28 -29.70 11.34
C GLU A 91 -13.70 -30.01 11.82
N LYS A 92 -14.40 -29.02 12.38
CA LYS A 92 -15.80 -29.12 12.82
C LYS A 92 -16.81 -28.86 11.70
N GLY A 93 -16.35 -28.53 10.49
CA GLY A 93 -17.21 -28.12 9.38
C GLY A 93 -17.81 -26.72 9.53
N GLU A 94 -17.23 -25.89 10.40
CA GLU A 94 -17.61 -24.50 10.64
C GLU A 94 -16.79 -23.56 9.74
N GLN A 95 -17.27 -22.33 9.58
CA GLN A 95 -16.54 -21.31 8.83
C GLN A 95 -15.36 -20.80 9.67
N PRO A 96 -14.13 -20.72 9.13
CA PRO A 96 -12.98 -20.11 9.82
C PRO A 96 -13.23 -18.63 10.13
N VAL A 97 -12.55 -18.11 11.16
CA VAL A 97 -12.89 -16.84 11.84
C VAL A 97 -12.08 -15.66 11.31
#